data_AF-A0A818WMP1-F1
#
_entry.id   AF-A0A818WMP1-F1
#
_cell.length_a   1.000
_cell.length_b   1.000
_cell.length_c   1.000
_cell.angle_alpha   90.00
_cell.angle_beta   90.00
_cell.angle_gamma   90.00
#
_symmetry.space_group_name_H-M   'P 1'
#
loop_
_entity.id
_entity.type
_entity.pdbx_description
1 polymer ?
#
loop_
_entity_poly.entity_id
_entity_poly.type
_entity_poly.pdbx_seq_one_letter_code
_entity_poly.pdbx_strand_id
1 'polypeptide(L)'
;MYSPKVAQTEALALASREFVDSILEDRLPLTNGYDGLKIVKILEAAEKSIKERGSSATILCGITIEENAVVGAGSVVTKNVKANSVVAGNPAKEIKKNSSL
;
A
#
# COMPACT_ATOMS: atom_id res chain seq x y z
N MET A 1 -6.19 9.39 15.58
CA MET A 1 -5.41 8.25 15.06
C MET A 1 -6.26 7.00 15.23
N TYR A 2 -6.77 6.41 14.15
CA TYR A 2 -7.53 5.18 14.23
C TYR A 2 -6.55 4.03 14.49
N SER A 3 -6.68 3.39 15.65
CA SER A 3 -5.93 2.17 15.96
C SER A 3 -6.88 1.00 15.79
N PRO A 4 -6.73 0.20 14.71
CA PRO A 4 -7.57 -0.98 14.53
C PRO A 4 -7.37 -1.91 15.72
N LYS A 5 -8.45 -2.16 16.46
CA LYS A 5 -8.45 -3.16 17.53
C LYS A 5 -8.46 -4.54 16.88
N VAL A 6 -7.28 -5.09 16.63
CA VAL A 6 -7.14 -6.46 16.16
C VAL A 6 -7.50 -7.37 17.32
N ALA A 7 -8.45 -8.29 17.11
CA ALA A 7 -8.69 -9.35 18.08
C ALA A 7 -7.37 -10.10 18.28
N GLN A 8 -6.92 -10.27 19.52
CA GLN A 8 -5.81 -11.17 19.87
C GLN A 8 -6.24 -12.63 19.69
N THR A 9 -6.74 -12.99 18.51
CA THR A 9 -6.74 -14.39 18.09
C THR A 9 -5.30 -14.78 17.84
N GLU A 10 -4.84 -15.87 18.47
CA GLU A 10 -3.49 -16.38 18.30
C GLU A 10 -3.22 -16.62 16.80
N ALA A 11 -2.38 -15.77 16.21
CA ALA A 11 -2.07 -15.81 14.78
C ALA A 11 -1.54 -17.20 14.35
N LEU A 12 -0.81 -17.87 15.25
CA LEU A 12 -0.32 -19.22 15.03
C LEU A 12 -1.46 -20.24 14.97
N ALA A 13 -2.42 -20.18 15.89
CA ALA A 13 -3.56 -21.09 15.90
C ALA A 13 -4.45 -20.92 14.66
N LEU A 14 -4.64 -19.67 14.20
CA LEU A 14 -5.37 -19.38 12.97
C LEU A 14 -4.65 -19.94 11.74
N ALA A 15 -3.34 -19.75 11.64
CA ALA A 15 -2.53 -20.28 10.54
C ALA A 15 -2.50 -21.81 10.54
N SER A 16 -2.38 -22.45 11.70
CA SER A 16 -2.43 -23.91 11.83
C SER A 16 -3.79 -24.47 11.43
N ARG A 17 -4.89 -23.80 11.80
CA ARG A 17 -6.23 -24.20 11.38
C ARG A 17 -6.44 -24.04 9.88
N GLU A 18 -6.08 -22.89 9.34
CA GLU A 18 -6.15 -22.60 7.91
C GLU A 18 -5.36 -23.62 7.07
N PHE A 19 -4.20 -24.05 7.55
CA PHE A 19 -3.42 -25.09 6.91
C PHE A 19 -4.17 -26.42 6.86
N VAL A 20 -4.75 -26.87 7.99
CA VAL A 20 -5.54 -28.11 8.05
C VAL A 20 -6.77 -28.02 7.16
N ASP A 21 -7.53 -26.93 7.23
CA ASP A 21 -8.74 -26.71 6.44
C ASP A 21 -8.42 -26.73 4.93
N SER A 22 -7.30 -26.11 4.52
CA SER A 22 -6.88 -26.12 3.12
C SER A 22 -6.58 -27.52 2.58
N ILE A 23 -6.04 -28.41 3.42
CA ILE A 23 -5.77 -29.82 3.06
C ILE A 23 -7.07 -30.61 2.97
N LEU A 24 -7.99 -30.42 3.93
CA LEU A 24 -9.27 -31.12 3.95
C LEU A 24 -10.17 -30.75 2.78
N GLU A 25 -10.09 -29.50 2.32
CA GLU A 25 -10.91 -28.95 1.25
C GLU A 25 -10.25 -29.01 -0.14
N ASP A 26 -9.04 -29.58 -0.24
CA ASP A 26 -8.23 -29.62 -1.46
C ASP A 26 -8.13 -28.25 -2.17
N ARG A 27 -7.90 -27.20 -1.36
CA ARG A 27 -7.77 -25.81 -1.82
C ARG A 27 -6.39 -25.26 -1.49
N LEU A 28 -6.01 -24.21 -2.22
CA LEU A 28 -4.82 -23.46 -1.87
C LEU A 28 -5.03 -22.72 -0.54
N PRO A 29 -4.01 -22.67 0.34
CA PRO A 29 -4.07 -21.92 1.58
C PRO A 29 -4.22 -20.42 1.28
N LEU A 30 -4.94 -19.71 2.13
CA LEU A 30 -5.21 -18.27 1.98
C LEU A 30 -3.93 -17.41 1.90
N THR A 31 -2.84 -17.87 2.50
CA THR A 31 -1.56 -17.16 2.51
C THR A 31 -0.39 -18.14 2.45
N ASN A 32 0.73 -17.70 1.89
CA ASN A 32 1.98 -18.44 1.87
C ASN A 32 3.13 -17.54 2.37
N GLY A 33 4.32 -18.12 2.59
CA GLY A 33 5.49 -17.36 3.03
C GLY A 33 5.93 -16.24 2.07
N TYR A 34 5.66 -16.38 0.77
CA TYR A 34 6.02 -15.38 -0.24
C TYR A 34 5.14 -14.13 -0.16
N ASP A 35 3.86 -14.26 0.17
CA ASP A 35 2.96 -13.11 0.33
C ASP A 35 3.34 -12.28 1.55
N GLY A 36 3.76 -12.92 2.64
CA GLY A 36 4.37 -12.23 3.78
C GLY A 36 5.63 -11.45 3.39
N LEU A 37 6.53 -12.06 2.60
CA LEU A 37 7.75 -11.40 2.12
C LEU A 37 7.45 -10.19 1.23
N LYS A 38 6.40 -10.23 0.39
CA LYS A 38 5.98 -9.07 -0.42
C LYS A 38 5.56 -7.90 0.48
N ILE A 39 4.78 -8.17 1.52
CA ILE A 39 4.35 -7.14 2.47
C ILE A 39 5.56 -6.53 3.17
N VAL A 40 6.49 -7.35 3.66
CA VAL A 40 7.72 -6.86 4.32
C VAL A 40 8.54 -5.99 3.37
N LYS A 41 8.70 -6.38 2.11
CA LYS A 41 9.40 -5.57 1.10
C LYS A 41 8.72 -4.24 0.83
N ILE A 42 7.38 -4.21 0.79
CA ILE A 42 6.61 -2.97 0.64
C ILE A 42 6.84 -2.04 1.84
N LEU A 43 6.81 -2.59 3.05
CA LEU A 43 7.06 -1.83 4.28
C LEU A 43 8.49 -1.28 4.33
N GLU A 44 9.49 -2.10 3.98
CA GLU A 44 10.89 -1.69 3.90
C GLU A 44 11.09 -0.60 2.83
N ALA A 45 10.47 -0.74 1.66
CA ALA A 45 10.51 0.27 0.62
C ALA A 45 9.85 1.59 1.05
N ALA A 46 8.73 1.52 1.78
CA ALA A 46 8.06 2.69 2.34
C ALA A 46 8.93 3.39 3.40
N GLU A 47 9.55 2.64 4.31
CA GLU A 47 10.47 3.18 5.31
C GLU A 47 11.69 3.84 4.66
N LYS A 48 12.30 3.16 3.68
CA LYS A 48 13.42 3.70 2.91
C LYS A 48 13.04 5.00 2.19
N SER A 49 11.84 5.05 1.60
CA SER A 49 11.32 6.26 0.95
C SER A 49 11.26 7.41 1.96
N ILE A 50 10.66 7.20 3.13
CA ILE A 50 10.57 8.22 4.20
C ILE A 50 11.96 8.69 4.63
N LYS A 51 12.93 7.78 4.77
CA LYS A 51 14.30 8.08 5.22
C LYS A 51 15.09 8.91 4.21
N GLU A 52 14.91 8.65 2.91
CA GLU A 52 15.69 9.31 1.87
C GLU A 52 15.15 10.71 1.55
N ARG A 53 13.90 10.84 1.10
CA ARG A 53 13.25 12.13 0.73
C ARG A 53 11.71 12.09 0.72
N GLY A 54 11.10 11.00 1.19
CA GLY A 54 9.66 10.80 1.21
C GLY A 54 9.03 11.64 2.30
N SER A 55 8.32 12.70 1.93
CA SER A 55 7.51 13.47 2.88
C SER A 55 6.05 12.99 2.80
N SER A 56 5.32 13.13 3.90
CA SER A 56 3.93 12.69 3.99
C SER A 56 3.07 13.33 2.90
N ALA A 57 2.29 12.52 2.19
CA ALA A 57 1.22 12.98 1.31
C ALA A 57 -0.09 12.35 1.80
N THR A 58 -1.15 13.13 1.85
CA THR A 58 -2.49 12.67 2.25
C THR A 58 -3.28 12.32 1.01
N ILE A 59 -3.66 11.06 0.86
CA ILE A 59 -4.53 10.59 -0.22
C ILE A 59 -5.91 10.32 0.39
N LEU A 60 -6.94 11.01 -0.10
CA LEU A 60 -8.32 10.77 0.35
C LEU A 60 -8.82 9.39 -0.10
N CYS A 61 -9.73 8.81 0.67
CA CYS A 61 -10.32 7.50 0.38
C CYS A 61 -11.05 7.50 -0.97
N GLY A 62 -10.93 6.40 -1.72
CA GLY A 62 -11.60 6.23 -3.02
C GLY A 62 -10.87 6.85 -4.21
N ILE A 63 -9.63 7.31 -4.01
CA ILE A 63 -8.79 7.86 -5.07
C ILE A 63 -7.87 6.78 -5.64
N THR A 64 -7.83 6.71 -6.97
CA THR A 64 -6.90 5.85 -7.71
C THR A 64 -5.67 6.65 -8.11
N ILE A 65 -4.48 6.10 -7.83
CA ILE A 65 -3.20 6.57 -8.35
C ILE A 65 -2.71 5.51 -9.34
N GLU A 66 -2.63 5.91 -10.60
CA GLU A 66 -2.17 5.02 -11.67
C GLU A 66 -0.62 4.91 -11.70
N GLU A 67 -0.12 3.95 -12.48
CA GLU A 67 1.31 3.60 -12.56
C GLU A 67 2.21 4.80 -12.85
N ASN A 68 3.40 4.86 -12.24
CA ASN A 68 4.42 5.90 -12.41
C ASN A 68 3.97 7.33 -12.10
N ALA A 69 2.81 7.52 -11.45
CA ALA A 69 2.41 8.83 -10.96
C ALA A 69 3.28 9.25 -9.77
N VAL A 70 3.67 10.53 -9.75
CA VAL A 70 4.50 11.11 -8.69
C VAL A 70 3.66 12.10 -7.90
N VAL A 71 3.53 11.86 -6.59
CA VAL A 71 2.86 12.78 -5.66
C VAL A 71 3.93 13.54 -4.88
N GLY A 72 3.89 14.86 -4.96
CA GLY A 72 4.82 15.73 -4.23
C GLY A 72 4.64 15.62 -2.71
N ALA A 73 5.73 15.82 -1.99
CA ALA A 73 5.77 15.97 -0.54
C ALA A 73 4.70 16.96 -0.02
N GLY A 74 3.97 16.59 1.04
CA GLY A 74 2.98 17.46 1.69
C GLY A 74 1.66 17.64 0.92
N SER A 75 1.43 16.88 -0.14
CA SER A 75 0.26 17.07 -0.99
C SER A 75 -1.00 16.44 -0.42
N VAL A 76 -2.16 17.06 -0.68
CA VAL A 76 -3.49 16.51 -0.34
C VAL A 76 -4.21 16.15 -1.63
N VAL A 77 -4.18 14.87 -1.98
CA VAL A 77 -4.79 14.35 -3.21
C VAL A 77 -6.29 14.24 -3.01
N THR A 78 -7.04 15.00 -3.81
CA THR A 78 -8.51 15.08 -3.77
C THR A 78 -9.18 14.50 -5.02
N LYS A 79 -8.40 14.12 -6.05
CA LYS A 79 -8.89 13.58 -7.33
C LYS A 79 -7.97 12.46 -7.82
N ASN A 80 -8.51 11.57 -8.66
CA ASN A 80 -7.74 10.51 -9.30
C ASN A 80 -6.53 11.06 -10.07
N VAL A 81 -5.40 10.35 -9.96
CA VAL A 81 -4.12 10.73 -10.53
C VAL A 81 -3.79 9.80 -11.69
N LYS A 82 -3.61 10.37 -12.88
CA LYS A 82 -3.34 9.61 -14.12
C LYS A 82 -1.92 9.06 -14.16
N ALA A 83 -1.72 8.01 -14.94
CA ALA A 83 -0.43 7.37 -15.11
C ALA A 83 0.61 8.38 -15.61
N ASN A 84 1.84 8.28 -15.11
CA ASN A 84 2.94 9.17 -15.46
C ASN A 84 2.63 10.67 -15.22
N SER A 85 1.72 11.04 -14.31
CA SER A 85 1.47 12.44 -13.96
C SER A 85 2.17 12.83 -12.66
N VAL A 86 2.62 14.08 -12.57
CA VAL A 86 3.23 14.65 -11.37
C VAL A 86 2.22 15.62 -10.75
N VAL A 87 1.75 15.33 -9.55
CA VAL A 87 0.80 16.16 -8.81
C VAL A 87 1.42 16.70 -7.53
N ALA A 88 1.18 17.96 -7.17
CA ALA A 88 1.50 18.43 -5.82
C ALA A 88 0.59 19.57 -5.32
N GLY A 89 0.65 19.83 -4.02
CA GLY A 89 -0.05 20.91 -3.34
C GLY A 89 -1.24 20.45 -2.49
N ASN A 90 -1.88 21.41 -1.81
CA ASN A 90 -3.10 21.20 -1.03
C ASN A 90 -4.17 22.23 -1.47
N PRO A 91 -5.16 21.86 -2.30
CA PRO A 91 -5.37 20.54 -2.89
C PRO A 91 -4.36 20.24 -4.02
N ALA A 92 -4.03 18.96 -4.23
CA ALA A 92 -3.05 18.53 -5.22
C ALA A 92 -3.53 18.85 -6.65
N LYS A 93 -2.65 19.48 -7.45
CA LYS A 93 -2.87 19.81 -8.86
C LYS A 93 -1.76 19.19 -9.72
N GLU A 94 -2.10 18.83 -10.96
CA GLU A 94 -1.12 18.35 -11.93
C GLU A 94 -0.15 19.49 -12.30
N ILE A 95 1.14 19.24 -12.10
CA ILE A 95 2.24 20.19 -12.36
C ILE A 95 2.93 19.85 -13.68
N LYS A 96 3.09 18.55 -13.95
CA LYS A 96 3.80 18.08 -15.14
C LYS A 96 3.32 16.68 -15.53
N LYS A 97 3.33 16.38 -16.82
CA LYS A 97 3.31 15.00 -17.31
C LYS A 97 4.73 14.47 -17.39
N ASN A 98 4.99 13.37 -16.70
CA ASN A 98 6.25 12.66 -16.78
C ASN A 98 6.30 11.94 -18.14
N SER A 99 6.82 12.64 -19.15
CA SER A 99 6.97 12.12 -20.53
C SER A 99 8.29 11.38 -20.75
N SER A 100 8.91 10.86 -19.69
CA SER A 100 10.18 10.16 -19.74
C SER A 100 9.96 8.65 -19.56
N LEU A 101 9.86 7.95 -20.68
CA LEU A 101 10.29 6.55 -20.82
C LEU A 101 11.74 6.56 -21.31
#